data_AF-A0A848TTW0-F1
#
_entry.id   AF-A0A848TTW0-F1
#
_cell.length_a   1.000
_cell.length_b   1.000
_cell.length_c   1.000
_cell.angle_alpha   90.00
_cell.angle_beta   90.00
_cell.angle_gamma   90.00
#
_symmetry.space_group_name_H-M   'P 1'
#
loop_
_entity.id
_entity.type
_entity.pdbx_description
1 polymer ?
#
loop_
_entity_poly.entity_id
_entity_poly.type
_entity_poly.pdbx_seq_one_letter_code
_entity_poly.pdbx_strand_id
1 'polypeptide(L)'
;GATGAKEILIGTNTVHVIKKACCPVLAVPPNFKFETPKEILFPTDLGIEYQEEQLRMITFLAKQHVSRINVMHVSSGYELNEEQLKNKSKLDGIFGRTAHLFHEMANQEVITAINDFQIKNKINLLIMIQNRHTFFERLFLEPVIKKLGFHITIPFMVIPPHNKN
;
A
#
# COMPACT_ATOMS: atom_id res chain seq x y z
N GLY A 1 11.53 -22.86 23.42
CA GLY A 1 11.89 -21.44 23.51
C GLY A 1 12.03 -20.91 22.11
N ALA A 2 11.17 -19.98 21.71
CA ALA A 2 11.21 -19.34 20.40
C ALA A 2 10.55 -17.96 20.52
N THR A 3 11.41 -16.95 20.51
CA THR A 3 11.20 -15.58 20.02
C THR A 3 9.76 -15.06 19.96
N GLY A 4 9.34 -14.36 21.01
CA GLY A 4 8.18 -13.48 21.00
C GLY A 4 8.45 -12.21 20.19
N ALA A 5 8.26 -12.27 18.88
CA ALA A 5 7.96 -11.08 18.10
C ALA A 5 6.54 -10.64 18.49
N LYS A 6 6.42 -9.57 19.25
CA LYS A 6 5.14 -9.01 19.68
C LYS A 6 4.51 -8.33 18.47
N GLU A 7 3.70 -9.09 17.73
CA GLU A 7 2.99 -8.64 16.54
C GLU A 7 2.03 -7.49 16.90
N ILE A 8 2.07 -6.40 16.12
CA ILE A 8 1.21 -5.23 16.33
C ILE A 8 0.08 -5.30 15.29
N LEU A 9 -1.13 -5.51 15.78
CA LEU A 9 -2.34 -5.38 14.98
C LEU A 9 -2.69 -3.90 14.84
N ILE A 10 -3.14 -3.46 13.66
CA ILE A 10 -3.77 -2.13 13.57
C ILE A 10 -5.06 -2.14 14.39
N GLY A 11 -5.13 -1.27 15.39
CA GLY A 11 -6.30 -1.10 16.23
C GLY A 11 -7.52 -0.59 15.46
N THR A 12 -8.71 -0.95 15.92
CA THR A 12 -10.00 -0.54 15.33
C THR A 12 -10.17 0.98 15.25
N ASN A 13 -9.64 1.73 16.22
CA ASN A 13 -9.63 3.19 16.20
C ASN A 13 -8.79 3.74 15.04
N THR A 14 -7.60 3.20 14.81
CA THR A 14 -6.73 3.61 13.70
C THR A 14 -7.41 3.32 12.36
N VAL A 15 -8.03 2.15 12.21
CA VAL A 15 -8.83 1.82 11.01
C VAL A 15 -9.98 2.81 10.84
N HIS A 16 -10.67 3.19 11.92
CA HIS A 16 -11.76 4.16 11.88
C HIS A 16 -11.30 5.54 11.42
N VAL A 17 -10.16 6.01 11.93
CA VAL A 17 -9.54 7.28 11.52
C VAL A 17 -9.18 7.23 10.04
N ILE A 18 -8.45 6.19 9.61
CA ILE A 18 -8.05 6.01 8.21
C ILE A 18 -9.27 6.02 7.29
N LYS A 19 -10.35 5.31 7.65
CA LYS A 19 -11.56 5.22 6.81
C LYS A 19 -12.29 6.54 6.61
N LYS A 20 -12.16 7.48 7.55
CA LYS A 20 -12.90 8.75 7.58
C LYS A 20 -12.06 9.98 7.28
N ALA A 21 -10.73 9.86 7.31
CA ALA A 21 -9.84 11.00 7.13
C ALA A 21 -9.96 11.58 5.72
N CYS A 22 -10.02 12.90 5.62
CA CYS A 22 -9.98 13.63 4.34
C CYS A 22 -8.53 13.93 3.88
N CYS A 23 -7.53 13.46 4.63
CA CYS A 23 -6.11 13.67 4.35
C CYS A 23 -5.33 12.37 4.51
N PRO A 24 -4.11 12.26 3.94
CA PRO A 24 -3.26 11.10 4.15
C PRO A 24 -2.99 10.85 5.64
N VAL A 25 -3.16 9.59 6.07
CA VAL A 25 -2.92 9.17 7.45
C VAL A 25 -1.74 8.22 7.49
N LEU A 26 -0.72 8.53 8.28
CA LEU A 26 0.42 7.66 8.55
C LEU A 26 0.24 6.98 9.91
N ALA A 27 -0.04 5.67 9.89
CA ALA A 27 -0.02 4.83 11.07
C ALA A 27 1.42 4.35 11.33
N VAL A 28 1.98 4.72 12.48
CA VAL A 28 3.33 4.30 12.90
C VAL A 28 3.21 3.23 13.99
N PRO A 29 3.82 2.04 13.83
CA PRO A 29 3.79 1.01 14.85
C PRO A 29 4.47 1.47 16.16
N PRO A 30 3.99 1.02 17.34
CA PRO A 30 4.67 1.29 18.60
C PRO A 30 6.11 0.76 18.57
N ASN A 31 7.01 1.50 19.22
CA ASN A 31 8.45 1.22 19.28
C ASN A 31 9.18 1.23 17.92
N PHE A 32 8.54 1.70 16.84
CA PHE A 32 9.23 1.91 15.58
C PHE A 32 10.33 2.96 15.77
N LYS A 33 11.57 2.59 15.44
CA LYS A 33 12.67 3.54 15.35
C LYS A 33 12.74 4.04 13.92
N PHE A 34 12.83 5.36 13.76
CA PHE A 34 12.91 5.95 12.44
C PHE A 34 14.07 5.34 11.64
N GLU A 35 13.75 4.85 10.45
CA GLU A 35 14.69 4.55 9.39
C GLU A 35 14.23 5.28 8.13
N THR A 36 15.18 5.68 7.28
CA THR A 36 14.84 6.32 6.01
C THR A 36 14.05 5.35 5.13
N PRO A 37 12.90 5.75 4.56
CA PRO A 37 12.04 4.85 3.82
C PRO A 37 12.57 4.59 2.40
N LYS A 38 13.68 3.86 2.27
CA LYS A 38 14.35 3.60 0.98
C LYS A 38 13.54 2.73 0.03
N GLU A 39 12.71 1.85 0.56
CA GLU A 39 11.84 0.97 -0.21
C GLU A 39 10.39 1.22 0.19
N ILE A 40 9.62 1.76 -0.74
CA ILE A 40 8.18 2.05 -0.59
C ILE A 40 7.41 0.96 -1.33
N LEU A 41 6.53 0.25 -0.63
CA LEU A 41 5.59 -0.68 -1.26
C LEU A 41 4.28 0.05 -1.55
N PHE A 42 3.84 0.00 -2.81
CA PHE A 42 2.57 0.56 -3.28
C PHE A 42 1.74 -0.53 -3.95
N PRO A 43 0.91 -1.28 -3.20
CA PRO A 43 0.07 -2.32 -3.76
C PRO A 43 -1.17 -1.73 -4.42
N THR A 44 -1.56 -2.28 -5.56
CA THR A 44 -2.71 -1.78 -6.33
C THR A 44 -3.29 -2.81 -7.29
N ASP A 45 -4.58 -2.71 -7.61
CA ASP A 45 -5.28 -3.54 -8.61
C ASP A 45 -5.26 -2.91 -10.01
N LEU A 46 -4.68 -1.71 -10.15
CA LEU A 46 -4.76 -0.92 -11.38
C LEU A 46 -6.20 -0.60 -11.81
N GLY A 47 -7.18 -0.82 -10.91
CA GLY A 47 -8.61 -0.70 -11.19
C GLY A 47 -9.17 0.70 -10.94
N ILE A 48 -8.29 1.68 -10.68
CA ILE A 48 -8.68 3.07 -10.50
C ILE A 48 -7.91 3.97 -11.44
N GLU A 49 -8.58 5.03 -11.89
CA GLU A 49 -7.87 6.13 -12.51
C GLU A 49 -7.08 6.90 -11.44
N TYR A 50 -5.76 6.83 -11.50
CA TYR A 50 -4.90 7.58 -10.61
C TYR A 50 -4.87 9.07 -10.95
N GLN A 51 -5.15 9.91 -9.97
CA GLN A 51 -4.97 11.34 -10.09
C GLN A 51 -3.56 11.73 -9.66
N GLU A 52 -2.93 12.65 -10.42
CA GLU A 52 -1.59 13.13 -10.09
C GLU A 52 -1.52 13.65 -8.66
N GLU A 53 -2.57 14.33 -8.20
CA GLU A 53 -2.68 14.86 -6.84
C GLU A 53 -2.52 13.81 -5.75
N GLN A 54 -3.15 12.64 -5.90
CA GLN A 54 -3.03 11.56 -4.94
C GLN A 54 -1.60 11.00 -4.94
N LEU A 55 -0.98 10.90 -6.11
CA LEU A 55 0.38 10.37 -6.29
C LEU A 55 1.47 11.40 -5.95
N ARG A 56 1.14 12.69 -5.84
CA ARG A 56 2.09 13.74 -5.41
C ARG A 56 2.72 13.41 -4.08
N MET A 57 1.98 12.86 -3.12
CA MET A 57 2.52 12.48 -1.82
C MET A 57 3.54 11.35 -1.92
N ILE A 58 3.24 10.32 -2.72
CA ILE A 58 4.12 9.17 -2.93
C ILE A 58 5.43 9.61 -3.59
N THR A 59 5.32 10.40 -4.67
CA THR A 59 6.49 10.91 -5.41
C THR A 59 7.29 11.92 -4.59
N PHE A 60 6.64 12.75 -3.78
CA PHE A 60 7.31 13.65 -2.84
C PHE A 60 8.17 12.87 -1.85
N LEU A 61 7.59 11.89 -1.13
CA LEU A 61 8.30 11.07 -0.17
C LEU A 61 9.47 10.33 -0.82
N ALA A 62 9.24 9.75 -2.00
CA ALA A 62 10.27 9.01 -2.71
C ALA A 62 11.43 9.91 -3.18
N LYS A 63 11.15 11.14 -3.63
CA LYS A 63 12.20 12.10 -3.99
C LYS A 63 12.97 12.60 -2.78
N GLN A 64 12.27 12.96 -1.70
CA GLN A 64 12.90 13.47 -0.46
C GLN A 64 13.85 12.45 0.16
N HIS A 65 13.52 11.16 0.07
CA HIS A 65 14.31 10.11 0.70
C HIS A 65 15.17 9.29 -0.28
N VAL A 66 15.14 9.63 -1.58
CA VAL A 66 15.81 8.87 -2.65
C VAL A 66 15.39 7.39 -2.57
N SER A 67 14.09 7.18 -2.56
CA SER A 67 13.45 5.87 -2.40
C SER A 67 13.11 5.26 -3.74
N ARG A 68 13.04 3.93 -3.76
CA ARG A 68 12.41 3.17 -4.84
C ARG A 68 10.96 2.86 -4.49
N ILE A 69 10.08 3.05 -5.46
CA ILE A 69 8.67 2.66 -5.38
C ILE A 69 8.51 1.26 -5.99
N ASN A 70 8.12 0.29 -5.18
CA ASN A 70 7.76 -1.06 -5.61
C ASN A 70 6.24 -1.08 -5.82
N VAL A 71 5.82 -0.94 -7.08
CA VAL A 71 4.41 -1.01 -7.47
C VAL A 71 4.02 -2.48 -7.57
N MET A 72 3.16 -2.97 -6.68
CA MET A 72 2.80 -4.38 -6.62
C MET A 72 1.36 -4.59 -7.09
N HIS A 73 1.21 -5.23 -8.25
CA HIS A 73 -0.07 -5.70 -8.73
C HIS A 73 -0.33 -7.12 -8.21
N VAL A 74 -1.45 -7.33 -7.52
CA VAL A 74 -1.90 -8.66 -7.12
C VAL A 74 -2.99 -9.10 -8.09
N SER A 75 -2.62 -10.01 -9.00
CA SER A 75 -3.52 -10.52 -10.03
C SER A 75 -4.51 -11.52 -9.43
N SER A 76 -5.76 -11.45 -9.88
CA SER A 76 -6.79 -12.46 -9.63
C SER A 76 -6.67 -13.70 -10.55
N GLY A 77 -5.56 -13.84 -11.28
CA GLY A 77 -5.32 -14.94 -12.22
C GLY A 77 -5.72 -14.64 -13.67
N TYR A 78 -6.08 -13.39 -13.95
CA TYR A 78 -6.40 -12.90 -15.30
C TYR A 78 -5.36 -11.86 -15.74
N GLU A 79 -5.16 -11.77 -17.05
CA GLU A 79 -4.40 -10.69 -17.68
C GLU A 79 -5.04 -9.32 -17.38
N LEU A 80 -4.22 -8.27 -17.38
CA LEU A 80 -4.70 -6.91 -17.21
C LEU A 80 -5.65 -6.55 -18.36
N ASN A 81 -6.83 -6.03 -18.01
CA ASN A 81 -7.73 -5.46 -19.01
C ASN A 81 -7.20 -4.13 -19.55
N GLU A 82 -7.81 -3.61 -20.61
CA GLU A 82 -7.37 -2.36 -21.26
C GLU A 82 -7.32 -1.16 -20.30
N GLU A 83 -8.28 -1.06 -19.36
CA GLU A 83 -8.30 0.00 -18.36
C GLU A 83 -7.13 -0.12 -17.39
N GLN A 84 -6.84 -1.34 -16.91
CA GLN A 84 -5.70 -1.60 -16.03
C GLN A 84 -4.36 -1.36 -16.73
N LEU A 85 -4.23 -1.72 -18.00
CA LEU A 85 -3.03 -1.43 -18.80
C LEU A 85 -2.84 0.08 -18.98
N LYS A 86 -3.93 0.82 -19.25
CA LYS A 86 -3.92 2.29 -19.31
C LYS A 86 -3.51 2.89 -17.97
N ASN A 87 -4.05 2.40 -16.87
CA ASN A 87 -3.73 2.88 -15.52
C ASN A 87 -2.28 2.56 -15.12
N LYS A 88 -1.75 1.39 -15.53
CA LYS A 88 -0.33 1.03 -15.36
C LYS A 88 0.58 2.00 -16.12
N SER A 89 0.28 2.29 -17.38
CA SER A 89 1.03 3.25 -18.20
C SER A 89 0.98 4.67 -17.61
N LYS A 90 -0.19 5.08 -17.09
CA LYS A 90 -0.34 6.36 -16.38
C LYS A 90 0.54 6.42 -15.12
N LEU A 91 0.58 5.34 -14.32
CA LEU A 91 1.46 5.26 -13.14
C LEU A 91 2.93 5.36 -13.51
N ASP A 92 3.35 4.62 -14.54
CA ASP A 92 4.73 4.62 -15.05
C ASP A 92 5.16 6.05 -15.44
N GLY A 93 4.31 6.76 -16.18
CA GLY A 93 4.52 8.16 -16.55
C GLY A 93 4.64 9.10 -15.34
N ILE A 94 3.74 8.97 -14.35
CA ILE A 94 3.75 9.82 -13.14
C ILE A 94 4.98 9.53 -12.28
N PHE A 95 5.39 8.28 -12.18
CA PHE A 95 6.58 7.87 -11.44
C PHE A 95 7.89 8.01 -12.22
N GLY A 96 7.86 8.36 -13.51
CA GLY A 96 9.04 8.41 -14.40
C GLY A 96 10.22 9.27 -13.92
N ARG A 97 10.02 10.18 -12.95
CA ARG A 97 11.09 10.96 -12.30
C ARG A 97 11.55 10.40 -10.95
N THR A 98 11.16 9.18 -10.63
CA THR A 98 11.42 8.47 -9.37
C THR A 98 11.78 7.03 -9.70
N ALA A 99 12.73 6.44 -9.00
CA ALA A 99 13.03 5.02 -9.17
C ALA A 99 11.77 4.20 -8.84
N HIS A 100 11.30 3.38 -9.78
CA HIS A 100 10.15 2.52 -9.55
C HIS A 100 10.25 1.21 -10.33
N LEU A 101 9.62 0.17 -9.80
CA LEU A 101 9.56 -1.17 -10.39
C LEU A 101 8.13 -1.72 -10.26
N PHE A 102 7.66 -2.37 -11.31
CA PHE A 102 6.40 -3.12 -11.28
C PHE A 102 6.65 -4.57 -10.93
N HIS A 103 5.87 -5.08 -9.99
CA HIS A 103 5.89 -6.45 -9.51
C HIS A 103 4.50 -7.05 -9.70
N GLU A 104 4.46 -8.31 -10.13
CA GLU A 104 3.23 -9.06 -10.26
C GLU A 104 3.21 -10.23 -9.28
N MET A 105 2.14 -10.32 -8.51
CA MET A 105 1.91 -11.36 -7.51
C MET A 105 0.61 -12.08 -7.90
N ALA A 106 0.72 -13.30 -8.40
CA ALA A 106 -0.44 -14.06 -8.87
C ALA A 106 -1.13 -14.82 -7.73
N ASN A 107 -2.46 -14.98 -7.86
CA ASN A 107 -3.26 -16.03 -7.21
C ASN A 107 -3.19 -16.07 -5.68
N GLN A 108 -3.25 -14.92 -5.02
CA GLN A 108 -3.29 -14.88 -3.56
C GLN A 108 -4.01 -13.66 -3.02
N GLU A 109 -4.42 -13.75 -1.75
CA GLU A 109 -4.99 -12.62 -1.01
C GLU A 109 -4.00 -11.48 -0.85
N VAL A 110 -4.52 -10.25 -0.82
CA VAL A 110 -3.72 -9.01 -0.75
C VAL A 110 -2.77 -9.01 0.44
N ILE A 111 -3.25 -9.45 1.62
CA ILE A 111 -2.41 -9.53 2.82
C ILE A 111 -1.27 -10.50 2.63
N THR A 112 -1.55 -11.68 2.08
CA THR A 112 -0.55 -12.71 1.81
C THR A 112 0.49 -12.17 0.83
N ALA A 113 0.06 -11.50 -0.24
CA ALA A 113 0.97 -10.90 -1.20
C ALA A 113 1.89 -9.85 -0.55
N ILE A 114 1.34 -8.97 0.28
CA ILE A 114 2.14 -7.95 0.99
C ILE A 114 3.16 -8.63 1.90
N ASN A 115 2.74 -9.61 2.71
CA ASN A 115 3.61 -10.31 3.64
C ASN A 115 4.73 -11.07 2.90
N ASP A 116 4.38 -11.82 1.85
CA ASP A 116 5.35 -12.57 1.04
C ASP A 116 6.36 -11.65 0.36
N PHE A 117 5.89 -10.48 -0.11
CA PHE A 117 6.76 -9.46 -0.68
C PHE A 117 7.75 -8.92 0.35
N GLN A 118 7.28 -8.66 1.59
CA GLN A 118 8.08 -8.16 2.70
C GLN A 118 9.08 -9.19 3.26
N ILE A 119 8.82 -10.50 3.12
CA ILE A 119 9.77 -11.55 3.50
C ILE A 119 10.95 -11.56 2.53
N LYS A 120 10.70 -11.35 1.24
CA LYS A 120 11.72 -11.43 0.18
C LYS A 120 12.44 -10.10 -0.04
N ASN A 121 11.78 -8.98 0.24
CA ASN A 121 12.28 -7.64 -0.02
C ASN A 121 12.17 -6.80 1.25
N LYS A 122 13.23 -6.07 1.60
CA LYS A 122 13.13 -5.07 2.66
C LYS A 122 12.15 -3.98 2.21
N ILE A 123 11.10 -3.75 2.98
CA ILE A 123 10.18 -2.63 2.80
C ILE A 123 10.24 -1.77 4.04
N ASN A 124 10.28 -0.45 3.87
CA ASN A 124 10.35 0.51 4.98
C ASN A 124 9.05 1.29 5.17
N LEU A 125 8.24 1.40 4.11
CA LEU A 125 6.99 2.14 4.13
C LEU A 125 5.99 1.46 3.21
N LEU A 126 4.80 1.18 3.72
CA LEU A 126 3.66 0.76 2.92
C LEU A 126 2.78 1.98 2.64
N ILE A 127 2.41 2.23 1.39
CA ILE A 127 1.46 3.29 1.02
C ILE A 127 0.32 2.69 0.22
N MET A 128 -0.92 3.03 0.56
CA MET A 128 -2.11 2.63 -0.20
C MET A 128 -3.00 3.83 -0.51
N ILE A 129 -3.73 3.78 -1.61
CA ILE A 129 -4.83 4.70 -1.88
C ILE A 129 -6.13 3.99 -1.49
N GLN A 130 -6.97 4.67 -0.70
CA GLN A 130 -8.28 4.17 -0.34
C GLN A 130 -9.23 4.30 -1.54
N ASN A 131 -9.83 3.19 -1.96
CA ASN A 131 -10.95 3.18 -2.90
C ASN A 131 -11.94 2.04 -2.60
N ARG A 132 -13.23 2.29 -2.89
CA ARG A 132 -14.40 1.44 -2.59
C ARG A 132 -14.48 0.10 -3.34
N HIS A 133 -13.54 -0.19 -4.25
CA HIS A 133 -13.56 -1.45 -5.02
C HIS A 133 -12.20 -2.15 -5.01
N THR A 134 -11.32 -1.79 -4.07
CA THR A 134 -9.88 -2.08 -4.20
C THR A 134 -9.30 -2.79 -2.99
N PHE A 135 -7.98 -2.98 -3.06
CA PHE A 135 -7.11 -3.50 -2.01
C PHE A 135 -7.44 -3.00 -0.60
N PHE A 136 -7.72 -1.70 -0.42
CA PHE A 136 -8.01 -1.17 0.91
C PHE A 136 -9.27 -1.79 1.54
N GLU A 137 -10.32 -1.99 0.74
CA GLU A 137 -11.53 -2.65 1.22
C GLU A 137 -11.29 -4.11 1.56
N ARG A 138 -10.60 -4.86 0.70
CA ARG A 138 -10.24 -6.26 0.97
C ARG A 138 -9.40 -6.39 2.25
N LEU A 139 -8.50 -5.43 2.47
CA LEU A 139 -7.65 -5.35 3.67
C LEU A 139 -8.42 -5.04 4.96
N PHE A 140 -9.54 -4.28 4.90
CA PHE A 140 -10.21 -3.73 6.09
C PHE A 140 -11.72 -4.02 6.22
N LEU A 141 -12.33 -4.79 5.30
CA LEU A 141 -13.75 -5.17 5.34
C LEU A 141 -13.99 -6.63 5.70
N GLU A 142 -13.04 -7.55 5.48
CA GLU A 142 -13.31 -8.96 5.79
C GLU A 142 -13.40 -9.23 7.31
N PRO A 143 -14.49 -9.85 7.80
CA PRO A 143 -14.67 -10.16 9.22
C PRO A 143 -13.60 -11.08 9.82
N VAL A 144 -12.94 -11.89 8.99
CA VAL A 144 -11.85 -12.79 9.40
C VAL A 144 -10.54 -12.02 9.61
N ILE A 145 -10.26 -11.01 8.77
CA ILE A 145 -9.09 -10.14 8.90
C ILE A 145 -9.18 -9.24 10.16
N LYS A 146 -10.40 -8.88 10.60
CA LYS A 146 -10.59 -8.25 11.93
C LYS A 146 -10.12 -9.12 13.10
N LYS A 147 -10.06 -10.44 12.94
CA LYS A 147 -9.58 -11.38 13.98
C LYS A 147 -8.10 -11.72 13.85
N LEU A 148 -7.52 -11.61 12.66
CA LEU A 148 -6.10 -11.89 12.40
C LEU A 148 -5.22 -10.63 12.46
N GLY A 149 -5.80 -9.44 12.33
CA GLY A 149 -5.14 -8.14 12.44
C GLY A 149 -3.95 -7.97 11.49
N PHE A 150 -4.11 -7.12 10.49
CA PHE A 150 -3.02 -6.78 9.58
C PHE A 150 -1.77 -6.36 10.37
N HIS A 151 -0.75 -7.22 10.33
CA HIS A 151 0.48 -7.07 11.11
C HIS A 151 1.39 -6.09 10.41
N ILE A 152 1.39 -4.85 10.87
CA ILE A 152 2.30 -3.86 10.30
C ILE A 152 3.45 -3.60 11.27
N THR A 153 4.63 -4.06 10.89
CA THR A 153 5.90 -3.80 11.57
C THR A 153 6.60 -2.53 11.07
N ILE A 154 6.09 -1.95 9.99
CA ILE A 154 6.59 -0.73 9.34
C ILE A 154 5.52 0.39 9.36
N PRO A 155 5.88 1.66 9.13
CA PRO A 155 4.89 2.70 8.92
C PRO A 155 3.97 2.38 7.73
N PHE A 156 2.68 2.70 7.89
CA PHE A 156 1.64 2.49 6.88
C PHE A 156 0.87 3.76 6.61
N MET A 157 0.97 4.26 5.39
CA MET A 157 0.25 5.44 4.92
C MET A 157 -0.97 5.05 4.10
N VAL A 158 -2.10 5.68 4.38
CA VAL A 158 -3.28 5.60 3.51
C VAL A 158 -3.64 6.98 3.03
N ILE A 159 -3.71 7.11 1.70
CA ILE A 159 -4.12 8.32 0.99
C ILE A 159 -5.63 8.20 0.72
N PRO A 160 -6.45 9.19 1.09
CA PRO A 160 -7.90 9.13 0.91
C PRO A 160 -8.29 9.07 -0.58
N PRO A 161 -9.52 8.62 -0.91
CA PRO A 161 -10.02 8.68 -2.27
C PRO A 161 -10.05 10.13 -2.75
N HIS A 162 -9.91 10.32 -4.06
CA HIS A 162 -10.16 11.62 -4.66
C HIS A 162 -11.67 11.83 -4.68
N ASN A 163 -12.16 12.77 -3.87
CA ASN A 163 -13.55 13.19 -3.95
C ASN A 163 -13.74 13.96 -5.26
N LYS A 164 -14.47 13.38 -6.21
CA LYS A 164 -15.13 14.19 -7.24
C LYS A 164 -16.19 15.01 -6.51
N ASN A 165 -15.96 16.31 -6.38
CA ASN A 165 -17.04 17.27 -6.13
C ASN A 165 -17.99 17.26 -7.32
#